data_AF-A0A2N3BDJ4-F1
#
_entry.id   AF-A0A2N3BDJ4-F1
#
_cell.length_a   1.000
_cell.length_b   1.000
_cell.length_c   1.000
_cell.angle_alpha   90.00
_cell.angle_beta   90.00
_cell.angle_gamma   90.00
#
_symmetry.space_group_name_H-M   'P 1'
#
loop_
_entity.id
_entity.type
_entity.pdbx_description
1 polymer ?
#
loop_
_entity_poly.entity_id
_entity_poly.type
_entity_poly.pdbx_seq_one_letter_code
_entity_poly.pdbx_strand_id
1 'polypeptide(L)' 'MTFRIITADERISSAENKTSLAIFGPPGVGKTTLLKSLPADETICLDLEAGMKSVQDWRGASIPVRS' A
#
# COMPACT_ATOMS: atom_id res chain seq x y z
N MET A 1 17.47 4.49 22.89
CA MET A 1 17.23 4.28 21.45
C MET A 1 17.75 5.51 20.72
N THR A 2 18.70 5.35 19.80
CA THR A 2 19.25 6.47 19.02
C THR A 2 18.46 6.58 17.72
N PHE A 3 17.80 7.71 17.48
CA PHE A 3 17.09 7.96 16.22
C PHE A 3 18.09 8.42 15.16
N ARG A 4 18.23 7.64 14.08
CA ARG A 4 19.03 8.03 12.91
C ARG A 4 18.20 8.98 12.06
N ILE A 5 18.56 10.27 12.07
CA ILE A 5 18.00 11.26 11.14
C ILE A 5 18.74 11.09 9.81
N ILE A 6 18.00 10.83 8.74
CA ILE A 6 18.54 10.70 7.38
C ILE A 6 18.44 12.03 6.62
N THR A 7 19.28 12.21 5.60
CA THR A 7 19.22 13.42 4.76
C THR A 7 18.03 13.37 3.79
N ALA A 8 17.68 14.52 3.21
CA ALA A 8 16.65 14.58 2.18
C ALA A 8 17.01 13.72 0.95
N ASP A 9 18.28 13.69 0.58
CA ASP A 9 18.82 12.93 -0.55
C ASP A 9 18.69 11.41 -0.32
N GLU A 10 19.08 10.94 0.88
CA GLU A 10 18.97 9.53 1.28
C GLU A 10 17.49 9.05 1.32
N ARG A 11 16.55 9.95 1.64
CA ARG A 11 15.11 9.65 1.54
C ARG A 11 14.63 9.57 0.09
N ILE A 12 15.08 10.47 -0.78
CA ILE A 12 14.66 10.52 -2.19
C ILE A 12 15.17 9.30 -2.94
N SER A 13 16.43 8.90 -2.74
CA SER A 13 16.99 7.70 -3.37
C SER A 13 16.22 6.42 -3.00
N SER A 14 15.70 6.34 -1.77
CA SER A 14 14.81 5.23 -1.37
C SER A 14 13.43 5.28 -2.04
N ALA A 15 12.97 6.45 -2.48
CA ALA A 15 11.66 6.60 -3.12
C ALA A 15 11.68 6.12 -4.58
N GLU A 16 12.84 6.15 -5.24
CA GLU A 16 13.07 5.61 -6.59
C GLU A 16 12.71 4.13 -6.70
N ASN A 17 12.96 3.38 -5.62
CA ASN A 17 12.74 1.94 -5.56
C ASN A 17 11.28 1.54 -5.27
N LYS A 18 10.36 2.51 -5.15
CA LYS A 18 8.94 2.23 -4.86
C LYS A 18 8.15 2.07 -6.16
N THR A 19 7.47 0.93 -6.29
CA THR A 19 6.52 0.71 -7.37
C THR A 19 5.13 1.17 -6.92
N SER A 20 4.58 2.20 -7.56
CA SER A 20 3.21 2.64 -7.36
C SER A 20 2.30 2.06 -8.45
N LEU A 21 1.26 1.34 -8.06
CA LEU A 21 0.31 0.71 -8.99
C LEU A 21 -1.12 1.02 -8.58
N ALA A 22 -1.96 1.34 -9.57
CA ALA A 22 -3.41 1.42 -9.41
C ALA A 22 -4.07 0.28 -10.19
N ILE A 23 -4.94 -0.48 -9.53
CA ILE A 23 -5.61 -1.65 -10.12
C ILE A 23 -7.09 -1.32 -10.32
N PHE A 24 -7.53 -1.38 -11.59
CA PHE A 24 -8.92 -1.09 -11.97
C PHE A 24 -9.57 -2.31 -12.64
N GLY A 25 -10.89 -2.40 -12.54
CA GLY A 25 -11.67 -3.45 -13.19
C GLY A 25 -13.03 -3.68 -12.54
N PRO A 26 -13.92 -4.46 -13.19
CA PRO A 26 -15.28 -4.69 -12.69
C PRO A 26 -15.29 -5.40 -11.32
N PRO A 27 -16.42 -5.38 -10.60
CA PRO A 27 -16.59 -6.17 -9.38
C PRO A 27 -16.31 -7.66 -9.64
N GLY A 28 -15.65 -8.34 -8.70
CA GLY A 28 -15.37 -9.78 -8.80
C GLY A 28 -14.18 -10.20 -9.66
N VAL A 29 -13.52 -9.31 -10.40
CA VAL A 29 -12.37 -9.65 -11.29
C VAL A 29 -11.08 -10.09 -10.55
N GLY A 30 -11.08 -10.06 -9.21
CA GLY A 30 -9.93 -10.53 -8.40
C GLY A 30 -8.99 -9.44 -7.89
N LYS A 31 -9.35 -8.14 -7.96
CA LYS A 31 -8.52 -7.03 -7.45
C LYS A 31 -8.04 -7.23 -6.00
N THR A 32 -8.98 -7.58 -5.11
CA THR A 32 -8.67 -7.83 -3.69
C THR A 32 -7.84 -9.09 -3.49
N THR A 33 -8.06 -10.13 -4.29
CA THR A 33 -7.27 -11.36 -4.26
C THR A 33 -5.83 -11.09 -4.66
N LEU A 34 -5.63 -10.26 -5.69
CA LEU A 34 -4.30 -9.83 -6.11
C LEU A 34 -3.57 -9.10 -4.98
N LEU A 35 -4.22 -8.13 -4.32
CA LEU A 35 -3.63 -7.45 -3.15
C LEU A 35 -3.21 -8.44 -2.05
N LYS A 36 -4.07 -9.41 -1.73
CA LYS A 36 -3.77 -10.42 -0.69
C LYS A 36 -2.60 -11.33 -1.04
N SER A 37 -2.21 -11.42 -2.32
CA SER A 37 -1.07 -12.19 -2.78
C SER A 37 0.28 -11.44 -2.68
N LEU A 38 0.24 -10.12 -2.45
CA LEU A 38 1.45 -9.30 -2.35
C LEU A 38 2.12 -9.44 -0.97
N PRO A 39 3.45 -9.25 -0.87
CA PRO A 39 4.17 -9.29 0.39
C PRO A 39 3.66 -8.18 1.32
N ALA A 40 3.07 -8.57 2.45
CA ALA A 40 2.37 -7.67 3.37
C ALA A 40 3.29 -6.66 4.07
N ASP A 41 4.56 -7.01 4.25
CA ASP A 41 5.61 -6.22 4.87
C ASP A 41 6.23 -5.16 3.94
N GLU A 42 6.12 -5.37 2.63
CA GLU A 42 6.67 -4.48 1.60
C GLU A 42 5.57 -3.70 0.84
N THR A 43 4.30 -4.01 1.09
CA THR A 43 3.16 -3.43 0.33
C THR A 43 2.28 -2.57 1.23
N ILE A 44 1.91 -1.40 0.73
CA ILE A 44 0.89 -0.52 1.34
C ILE A 44 -0.31 -0.45 0.40
N CYS A 45 -1.50 -0.72 0.94
CA CYS A 45 -2.77 -0.53 0.23
C CYS A 45 -3.32 0.87 0.53
N LEU A 46 -3.54 1.65 -0.52
CA LEU A 46 -4.32 2.88 -0.44
C LEU A 46 -5.74 2.59 -0.89
N ASP A 47 -6.70 2.62 0.04
CA ASP A 47 -8.11 2.38 -0.25
C ASP A 47 -8.80 3.70 -0.61
N LEU A 48 -9.22 3.81 -1.87
CA LEU A 48 -9.92 4.96 -2.42
C LEU A 48 -11.46 4.83 -2.37
N GLU A 49 -12.00 3.65 -2.03
CA GLU A 49 -13.44 3.40 -1.98
C GLU A 49 -14.05 3.61 -0.57
N ALA A 50 -13.22 4.04 0.40
CA ALA A 50 -13.62 4.35 1.78
C ALA A 50 -14.39 3.23 2.52
N GLY A 51 -14.14 1.97 2.14
CA GLY A 51 -14.92 0.82 2.60
C GLY A 51 -14.14 -0.19 3.43
N MET A 52 -12.86 -0.44 3.10
CA MET A 52 -11.89 -1.40 3.66
C MET A 52 -12.38 -2.83 3.95
N LYS A 53 -13.67 -3.16 3.89
CA LYS A 53 -14.26 -4.45 4.29
C LYS A 53 -13.58 -5.64 3.64
N SER A 54 -13.23 -5.50 2.36
CA SER A 54 -12.59 -6.56 1.56
C SER A 54 -11.16 -6.88 1.99
N VAL A 55 -10.50 -5.95 2.68
CA VAL A 55 -9.07 -5.99 3.03
C VAL A 55 -8.80 -5.99 4.54
N GLN A 56 -9.84 -6.07 5.39
CA GLN A 56 -9.68 -6.06 6.86
C GLN A 56 -8.83 -7.23 7.39
N ASP A 57 -8.91 -8.39 6.75
CA ASP A 57 -8.13 -9.57 7.14
C ASP A 57 -6.73 -9.59 6.51
N TRP A 58 -6.37 -8.59 5.70
CA TRP A 58 -5.04 -8.52 5.12
C TRP A 58 -4.05 -8.02 6.16
N ARG A 59 -2.92 -8.74 6.28
CA ARG A 59 -1.91 -8.49 7.33
C ARG A 59 -1.05 -7.26 7.05
N GLY A 60 -1.13 -6.69 5.85
CA GLY A 60 -0.39 -5.51 5.43
C GLY A 60 -1.06 -4.21 5.82
N ALA A 61 -0.35 -3.09 5.65
CA ALA A 61 -0.89 -1.78 5.99
C ALA A 61 -1.93 -1.33 4.94
N SER A 62 -3.13 -0.98 5.41
CA SER A 62 -4.18 -0.40 4.56
C SER A 62 -4.62 0.96 5.10
N ILE A 63 -4.59 1.97 4.24
CA ILE A 63 -4.85 3.37 4.58
C ILE A 63 -6.08 3.83 3.78
N PRO A 64 -7.18 4.22 4.44
CA PRO A 64 -8.33 4.81 3.77
C PRO A 64 -8.00 6.26 3.38
N VAL A 65 -8.13 6.58 2.10
CA VAL A 65 -8.01 7.94 1.60
C VAL A 65 -9.41 8.55 1.54
N ARG A 66 -9.61 9.66 2.26
CA ARG A 66 -10.86 10.43 2.28
C ARG A 66 -10.58 11.84 1.75
N SER A 67 -11.52 12.39 0.99
CA SER A 67 -11.55 13.80 0.59
C SER A 67 -12.02 14.71 1.71
#